data_AF-A0A947S2Z1-F1
#
_entry.id   AF-A0A947S2Z1-F1
#
_cell.length_a   1.000
_cell.length_b   1.000
_cell.length_c   1.000
_cell.angle_alpha   90.00
_cell.angle_beta   90.00
_cell.angle_gamma   90.00
#
_symmetry.space_group_name_H-M   'P 1'
#
loop_
_entity.id
_entity.type
_entity.pdbx_description
1 polymer ?
#
loop_
_entity_poly.entity_id
_entity_poly.type
_entity_poly.pdbx_seq_one_letter_code
_entity_poly.pdbx_strand_id
1 'polypeptide(L)'
;MTRYIIVCLFSGVLFGIIDGIINANPFAKKLFEVYKPLAKKSVNVPVGVFIDLFYGFAMGAIFLLTYSSLPGESGLTKGIVFALIVWFLRVVMNVASTWMTLDVPKKTLFYVLTTGLIEMVIIGIVYGIFLKPIM
;
A
#
# COMPACT_ATOMS: atom_id res chain seq x y z
N MET A 1 -15.82 17.55 0.09
CA MET A 1 -16.32 16.19 0.36
C MET A 1 -16.35 15.29 -0.88
N THR A 2 -17.03 15.69 -1.98
CA THR A 2 -17.10 14.85 -3.20
C THR A 2 -15.74 14.43 -3.75
N ARG A 3 -14.78 15.36 -3.84
CA ARG A 3 -13.39 15.08 -4.25
C ARG A 3 -12.72 14.02 -3.37
N TYR A 4 -12.90 14.11 -2.04
CA TYR A 4 -12.32 13.15 -1.10
C TYR A 4 -12.89 11.75 -1.33
N ILE A 5 -14.21 11.61 -1.45
CA ILE A 5 -14.88 10.33 -1.68
C ILE A 5 -14.40 9.69 -2.99
N ILE A 6 -14.38 10.45 -4.09
CA ILE A 6 -13.96 9.95 -5.40
C ILE A 6 -12.51 9.47 -5.35
N VAL A 7 -11.60 10.26 -4.77
CA VAL A 7 -10.19 9.90 -4.72
C VAL A 7 -9.95 8.71 -3.80
N CYS A 8 -10.66 8.60 -2.67
CA CYS A 8 -10.54 7.46 -1.77
C CYS A 8 -11.04 6.18 -2.42
N LEU A 9 -12.21 6.21 -3.09
CA LEU A 9 -12.72 5.08 -3.86
C LEU A 9 -11.74 4.66 -4.96
N PHE A 10 -11.26 5.62 -5.74
CA PHE A 10 -10.28 5.35 -6.79
C PHE A 10 -9.00 4.73 -6.22
N SER A 11 -8.47 5.26 -5.12
CA SER A 11 -7.27 4.72 -4.48
C SER A 11 -7.48 3.32 -3.91
N GLY A 12 -8.66 3.01 -3.36
CA GLY A 12 -8.97 1.67 -2.87
C GLY A 12 -9.09 0.65 -3.99
N VAL A 13 -9.72 1.01 -5.10
CA VAL A 13 -9.71 0.18 -6.31
C VAL A 13 -8.29 0.00 -6.84
N LEU A 14 -7.48 1.07 -6.82
CA LEU A 14 -6.09 1.03 -7.25
C LEU A 14 -5.23 0.11 -6.37
N PHE A 15 -5.44 0.12 -5.04
CA PHE A 15 -4.83 -0.84 -4.12
C PHE A 15 -5.12 -2.27 -4.56
N GLY A 16 -6.40 -2.65 -4.71
CA GLY A 16 -6.77 -4.02 -5.07
C GLY A 16 -6.25 -4.46 -6.45
N ILE A 17 -6.20 -3.53 -7.42
CA ILE A 17 -5.61 -3.81 -8.75
C ILE A 17 -4.10 -4.07 -8.62
N ILE A 18 -3.38 -3.19 -7.92
CA ILE A 18 -1.93 -3.30 -7.75
C ILE A 18 -1.59 -4.59 -6.97
N ASP A 19 -2.33 -4.88 -5.91
CA ASP A 19 -2.18 -6.12 -5.13
C ASP A 19 -2.44 -7.35 -5.97
N GLY A 20 -3.48 -7.34 -6.81
CA GLY A 20 -3.75 -8.40 -7.76
C GLY A 20 -2.57 -8.62 -8.72
N ILE A 21 -2.03 -7.54 -9.29
CA ILE A 21 -0.90 -7.63 -10.25
C ILE A 21 0.38 -8.14 -9.55
N ILE A 22 0.71 -7.61 -8.37
CA ILE A 22 1.90 -7.98 -7.61
C ILE A 22 1.81 -9.42 -7.11
N ASN A 23 0.65 -9.89 -6.65
CA ASN A 23 0.56 -11.18 -5.97
C ASN A 23 0.08 -12.31 -6.89
N ALA A 24 -0.67 -12.03 -7.96
CA ALA A 24 -1.20 -13.09 -8.83
C ALA A 24 -0.24 -13.56 -9.93
N ASN A 25 0.87 -12.85 -10.17
CA ASN A 25 1.82 -13.22 -11.22
C ASN A 25 2.61 -14.51 -10.88
N PRO A 26 3.05 -15.28 -11.89
CA PRO A 26 3.72 -16.58 -11.66
C PRO A 26 5.01 -16.48 -10.83
N PHE A 27 5.74 -15.37 -10.96
CA PHE A 27 6.99 -15.15 -10.24
C PHE A 27 6.74 -14.97 -8.75
N ALA A 28 5.78 -14.11 -8.38
CA ALA A 28 5.34 -13.91 -7.01
C ALA A 28 4.82 -15.21 -6.38
N LYS A 29 3.97 -15.96 -7.09
CA LYS A 29 3.47 -17.26 -6.59
C LYS A 29 4.60 -18.21 -6.21
N LYS A 30 5.67 -18.27 -7.01
CA LYS A 30 6.86 -19.08 -6.71
C LYS A 30 7.61 -18.59 -5.48
N LEU A 31 7.77 -17.27 -5.32
CA LEU A 31 8.43 -16.67 -4.15
C LEU A 31 7.65 -16.89 -2.85
N PHE A 32 6.32 -16.88 -2.94
CA PHE A 32 5.43 -17.03 -1.79
C PHE A 32 5.08 -18.49 -1.45
N GLU A 33 5.62 -19.49 -2.17
CA GLU A 33 5.36 -20.91 -1.86
C GLU A 33 5.78 -21.31 -0.44
N VAL A 34 6.77 -20.62 0.13
CA VAL A 34 7.23 -20.80 1.51
C VAL A 34 6.09 -20.64 2.53
N TYR A 35 5.06 -19.85 2.21
CA TYR A 35 3.92 -19.62 3.08
C TYR A 35 2.77 -20.63 2.89
N LYS A 36 2.87 -21.57 1.93
CA LYS A 36 1.81 -22.58 1.68
C LYS A 36 1.31 -23.30 2.94
N PRO A 37 2.16 -23.69 3.90
CA PRO A 37 1.68 -24.37 5.12
C PRO A 37 0.79 -23.49 6.01
N LEU A 38 0.98 -22.17 5.96
CA LEU A 38 0.26 -21.19 6.77
C LEU A 38 -0.92 -20.56 6.00
N ALA A 39 -0.87 -20.58 4.66
CA ALA A 39 -1.85 -19.93 3.82
C ALA A 39 -3.23 -20.59 3.88
N LYS A 40 -4.28 -19.77 3.85
CA LYS A 40 -5.66 -20.27 3.71
C LYS A 40 -5.83 -20.96 2.36
N LYS A 41 -6.61 -22.05 2.32
CA LYS A 41 -6.89 -22.83 1.11
C LYS A 41 -7.68 -22.05 0.05
N SER A 42 -8.46 -21.06 0.46
CA SER A 42 -9.30 -20.25 -0.41
C SER A 42 -9.26 -18.79 0.02
N VAL A 43 -9.23 -17.89 -0.97
CA VAL A 43 -9.28 -16.45 -0.76
C VAL A 43 -10.73 -15.98 -0.89
N ASN A 44 -11.20 -15.17 0.08
CA ASN A 44 -12.48 -14.50 -0.02
C ASN A 44 -12.27 -13.16 -0.73
N VAL A 45 -12.49 -13.15 -2.05
CA VAL A 45 -12.24 -11.98 -2.91
C VAL A 45 -13.11 -10.77 -2.50
N PRO A 46 -14.43 -10.90 -2.25
CA PRO A 46 -15.24 -9.78 -1.76
C PRO A 46 -14.70 -9.10 -0.49
N VAL A 47 -14.20 -9.89 0.46
CA VAL A 47 -13.60 -9.36 1.70
C VAL A 47 -12.31 -8.60 1.40
N GLY A 48 -11.47 -9.12 0.50
CA GLY A 48 -10.26 -8.42 0.05
C GLY A 48 -10.57 -7.05 -0.56
N VAL A 49 -11.52 -7.00 -1.50
CA VAL A 49 -11.96 -5.75 -2.12
C VAL A 49 -12.49 -4.75 -1.09
N PHE A 50 -13.28 -5.21 -0.11
CA PHE A 50 -13.77 -4.34 0.96
C PHE A 50 -12.62 -3.76 1.81
N ILE A 51 -11.60 -4.56 2.12
CA ILE A 51 -10.41 -4.13 2.83
C ILE A 51 -9.65 -3.07 2.03
N ASP A 52 -9.45 -3.28 0.73
CA ASP A 52 -8.73 -2.32 -0.13
C ASP A 52 -9.45 -0.98 -0.21
N LEU A 53 -10.78 -1.01 -0.35
CA LEU A 53 -11.62 0.19 -0.31
C LEU A 53 -11.48 0.91 1.03
N PHE A 54 -11.55 0.18 2.15
CA PHE A 54 -11.37 0.76 3.47
C PHE A 54 -9.98 1.41 3.62
N TYR A 55 -8.92 0.75 3.17
CA TYR A 55 -7.57 1.32 3.17
C TYR A 55 -7.48 2.59 2.33
N GLY A 56 -8.15 2.65 1.17
CA GLY A 56 -8.22 3.86 0.36
C GLY A 56 -8.78 5.08 1.12
N PHE A 57 -9.83 4.88 1.91
CA PHE A 57 -10.40 5.94 2.77
C PHE A 57 -9.50 6.28 3.96
N ALA A 58 -9.02 5.26 4.68
CA ALA A 58 -8.19 5.45 5.87
C ALA A 58 -6.90 6.21 5.51
N MET A 59 -6.23 5.79 4.45
CA MET A 59 -5.00 6.39 3.97
C MET A 59 -5.22 7.83 3.47
N GLY A 60 -6.28 8.07 2.70
CA GLY A 60 -6.64 9.42 2.26
C GLY A 60 -6.96 10.36 3.43
N ALA A 61 -7.61 9.85 4.49
CA ALA A 61 -7.88 10.63 5.69
C ALA A 61 -6.59 10.97 6.45
N ILE A 62 -5.72 9.98 6.68
CA ILE A 62 -4.43 10.19 7.36
C ILE A 62 -3.56 11.17 6.57
N PHE A 63 -3.54 11.08 5.24
CA PHE A 63 -2.81 12.03 4.39
C PHE A 63 -3.29 13.47 4.59
N LEU A 64 -4.61 13.70 4.61
CA LEU A 64 -5.16 15.03 4.84
C LEU A 64 -4.89 15.55 6.25
N LEU A 65 -5.02 14.70 7.27
CA LEU A 65 -4.72 15.06 8.66
C LEU A 65 -3.26 15.43 8.87
N THR A 66 -2.35 14.76 8.16
CA THR A 66 -0.91 15.01 8.25
C THR A 66 -0.40 16.05 7.24
N TYR A 67 -1.25 16.52 6.31
CA TYR A 67 -0.84 17.33 5.17
C TYR A 67 -0.09 18.61 5.55
N SER A 68 -0.53 19.31 6.60
CA SER A 68 0.11 20.54 7.07
C SER A 68 1.50 20.30 7.64
N SER A 69 1.73 19.13 8.24
CA SER A 69 3.00 18.73 8.86
C SER A 69 3.98 18.07 7.88
N LEU A 70 3.50 17.60 6.73
CA LEU A 70 4.37 16.98 5.73
C LEU A 70 5.29 18.02 5.07
N PRO A 71 6.60 17.75 4.99
CA PRO A 71 7.55 18.65 4.35
C PRO A 71 7.31 18.73 2.84
N GLY A 72 7.59 19.90 2.27
CA GLY A 72 7.49 20.20 0.85
C GLY A 72 6.43 21.26 0.52
N GLU A 73 6.69 22.02 -0.54
CA GLU A 73 5.82 23.10 -0.99
C GLU A 73 4.69 22.61 -1.90
N SER A 74 4.94 21.53 -2.65
CA SER A 74 3.99 20.95 -3.59
C SER A 74 3.22 19.77 -3.01
N GLY A 75 1.96 19.59 -3.43
CA GLY A 75 1.16 18.43 -3.06
C GLY A 75 1.82 17.11 -3.48
N LEU A 76 2.50 17.08 -4.63
CA LEU A 76 3.22 15.90 -5.12
C LEU A 76 4.37 15.50 -4.17
N THR A 77 5.18 16.48 -3.74
CA THR A 77 6.28 16.25 -2.79
C THR A 77 5.73 15.70 -1.48
N LYS A 78 4.65 16.28 -0.95
CA LYS A 78 3.99 15.78 0.26
C LYS A 78 3.45 14.36 0.09
N GLY A 79 2.87 14.06 -1.07
CA GLY A 79 2.40 12.72 -1.42
C GLY A 79 3.52 11.67 -1.41
N ILE A 80 4.68 12.00 -1.99
CA ILE A 80 5.86 11.12 -1.99
C ILE A 80 6.40 10.93 -0.57
N VAL A 81 6.54 12.01 0.22
CA VAL A 81 7.02 11.92 1.60
C VAL A 81 6.08 11.05 2.44
N PHE A 82 4.77 11.26 2.31
CA PHE A 82 3.76 10.44 2.97
C PHE A 82 3.89 8.96 2.58
N ALA A 83 4.03 8.67 1.28
CA ALA A 83 4.25 7.32 0.79
C ALA A 83 5.48 6.66 1.40
N LEU A 84 6.60 7.38 1.49
CA LEU A 84 7.84 6.86 2.08
C LEU A 84 7.69 6.56 3.57
N ILE A 85 7.01 7.45 4.31
CA ILE A 85 6.74 7.24 5.74
C ILE A 85 5.88 5.99 5.94
N VAL A 86 4.77 5.86 5.20
CA VAL A 86 3.88 4.72 5.37
C VAL A 86 4.50 3.43 4.83
N TRP A 87 5.25 3.49 3.74
CA TRP A 87 6.04 2.35 3.25
C TRP A 87 7.02 1.86 4.32
N PHE A 88 7.72 2.76 4.98
CA PHE A 88 8.63 2.40 6.07
C PHE A 88 7.87 1.72 7.22
N LEU A 89 6.83 2.38 7.74
CA LEU A 89 6.08 1.89 8.89
C LEU A 89 5.31 0.58 8.61
N ARG A 90 4.86 0.37 7.37
CA ARG A 90 4.05 -0.79 6.99
C ARG A 90 4.91 -1.91 6.43
N VAL A 91 5.68 -1.63 5.38
CA VAL A 91 6.37 -2.64 4.57
C VAL A 91 7.73 -2.98 5.18
N VAL A 92 8.56 -1.99 5.49
CA VAL A 92 9.89 -2.25 6.06
C VAL A 92 9.77 -2.95 7.42
N MET A 93 8.86 -2.48 8.28
CA MET A 93 8.61 -3.13 9.57
C MET A 93 8.09 -4.56 9.42
N ASN A 94 7.16 -4.82 8.48
CA ASN A 94 6.66 -6.17 8.22
C ASN A 94 7.76 -7.10 7.68
N VAL A 95 8.59 -6.62 6.75
CA VAL A 95 9.72 -7.38 6.20
C VAL A 95 10.75 -7.68 7.28
N ALA A 96 11.10 -6.72 8.13
CA ALA A 96 12.03 -6.92 9.24
C ALA A 96 11.50 -7.93 10.26
N SER A 97 10.23 -7.81 10.65
CA SER A 97 9.58 -8.75 11.56
C SER A 97 9.54 -10.16 10.98
N THR A 98 9.16 -10.31 9.71
CA THR A 98 9.13 -11.60 9.00
C THR A 98 10.53 -12.20 8.92
N TRP A 99 11.55 -11.40 8.60
CA TRP A 99 12.94 -11.85 8.55
C TRP A 99 13.45 -12.39 9.88
N MET A 100 13.02 -11.80 11.00
CA MET A 100 13.41 -12.24 12.34
C MET A 100 12.62 -13.45 12.84
N THR A 101 11.38 -13.64 12.37
CA THR A 101 10.45 -14.63 12.93
C THR A 101 10.29 -15.88 12.07
N LEU A 102 10.49 -15.78 10.75
CA LEU A 102 10.22 -16.83 9.79
C LEU A 102 11.44 -17.08 8.90
N ASP A 103 11.66 -18.35 8.54
CA ASP A 103 12.69 -18.74 7.59
C ASP A 103 12.21 -18.49 6.14
N VAL A 104 12.28 -17.22 5.74
CA VAL A 104 11.81 -16.76 4.43
C VAL A 104 13.00 -16.43 3.53
N PRO A 105 13.01 -16.89 2.27
CA PRO A 105 14.08 -16.56 1.34
C PRO A 105 14.26 -15.04 1.19
N LYS A 106 15.51 -14.57 1.21
CA LYS A 106 15.85 -13.14 1.05
C LYS A 106 15.25 -12.53 -0.23
N LYS A 107 15.10 -13.33 -1.29
CA LYS A 107 14.46 -12.93 -2.56
C LYS A 107 12.99 -12.55 -2.37
N THR A 108 12.26 -13.29 -1.54
CA THR A 108 10.84 -13.01 -1.23
C THR A 108 10.72 -11.74 -0.40
N LEU A 109 11.59 -11.56 0.60
CA LEU A 109 11.64 -10.32 1.40
C LEU A 109 11.96 -9.09 0.54
N PHE A 110 12.94 -9.19 -0.34
CA PHE A 110 13.29 -8.12 -1.27
C PHE A 110 12.16 -7.80 -2.26
N TYR A 111 11.43 -8.83 -2.71
CA TYR A 111 10.27 -8.64 -3.57
C TYR A 111 9.16 -7.86 -2.85
N VAL A 112 8.79 -8.25 -1.62
CA VAL A 112 7.79 -7.52 -0.81
C VAL A 112 8.23 -6.08 -0.56
N LEU A 113 9.50 -5.87 -0.22
CA LEU A 113 10.05 -4.54 0.04
C LEU A 113 9.92 -3.60 -1.16
N THR A 114 10.31 -4.07 -2.35
CA THR A 114 10.34 -3.26 -3.58
C THR A 114 8.94 -3.05 -4.15
N THR A 115 8.11 -4.09 -4.18
CA THR A 115 6.73 -3.98 -4.69
C THR A 115 5.86 -3.12 -3.78
N GLY A 116 6.00 -3.26 -2.46
CA GLY A 116 5.35 -2.38 -1.50
C GLY A 116 5.81 -0.92 -1.61
N LEU A 117 7.06 -0.65 -2.01
CA LEU A 117 7.51 0.72 -2.28
C LEU A 117 6.80 1.31 -3.50
N ILE A 118 6.74 0.54 -4.58
CA ILE A 118 6.10 0.96 -5.84
C ILE A 118 4.63 1.27 -5.61
N GLU A 119 3.90 0.36 -4.95
CA GLU A 119 2.49 0.53 -4.59
C GLU A 119 2.28 1.82 -3.78
N MET A 120 3.06 2.02 -2.72
CA MET A 120 2.93 3.18 -1.85
C MET A 120 3.24 4.49 -2.55
N VAL A 121 4.26 4.52 -3.41
CA VAL A 121 4.60 5.72 -4.19
C VAL A 121 3.47 6.06 -5.17
N ILE A 122 2.91 5.08 -5.87
CA ILE A 122 1.78 5.31 -6.79
C ILE A 122 0.59 5.92 -6.04
N ILE A 123 0.22 5.34 -4.90
CA ILE A 123 -0.89 5.84 -4.08
C ILE A 123 -0.59 7.24 -3.52
N GLY A 124 0.63 7.47 -3.03
CA GLY A 124 1.06 8.78 -2.55
C GLY A 124 1.02 9.85 -3.61
N ILE A 125 1.39 9.53 -4.85
CA ILE A 125 1.28 10.44 -6.00
C ILE A 125 -0.19 10.79 -6.26
N VAL A 126 -1.08 9.80 -6.27
CA VAL A 126 -2.53 10.02 -6.43
C VAL A 126 -3.06 10.97 -5.36
N TYR A 127 -2.70 10.76 -4.09
CA TYR A 127 -3.10 11.68 -3.03
C TYR A 127 -2.47 13.06 -3.14
N GLY A 128 -1.18 13.15 -3.46
CA GLY A 128 -0.49 14.43 -3.58
C GLY A 128 -1.05 15.32 -4.70
N ILE A 129 -1.50 14.72 -5.80
CA ILE A 129 -2.11 15.42 -6.92
C ILE A 129 -3.57 15.76 -6.61
N PHE A 130 -4.34 14.77 -6.14
CA PHE A 130 -5.79 14.86 -6.09
C PHE A 130 -6.39 15.11 -4.70
N LEU A 131 -5.63 15.08 -3.62
CA LEU A 131 -6.09 15.51 -2.30
C LEU A 131 -5.31 16.77 -1.88
N LYS A 132 -6.05 17.86 -1.71
CA LYS A 132 -5.54 19.08 -1.08
C LYS A 132 -6.53 19.48 0.01
N PRO A 133 -6.05 19.98 1.17
CA PRO A 133 -6.93 20.57 2.16
C PRO A 133 -7.73 21.70 1.49
N ILE A 134 -9.02 21.75 1.76
CA ILE A 134 -9.82 22.92 1.45
C ILE A 134 -9.47 23.91 2.57
N MET A 135 -8.67 24.93 2.25
CA MET A 135 -8.61 26.14 3.09
C MET A 135 -9.95 26.86 3.01
#